data_AF-A0AA88HJ07-F1
#
_entry.id   AF-A0AA88HJ07-F1
#
_cell.length_a   1.000
_cell.length_b   1.000
_cell.length_c   1.000
_cell.angle_alpha   90.00
_cell.angle_beta   90.00
_cell.angle_gamma   90.00
#
_symmetry.space_group_name_H-M   'P 1'
#
loop_
_entity.id
_entity.type
_entity.pdbx_description
1 polymer ?
#
loop_
_entity_poly.entity_id
_entity_poly.type
_entity_poly.pdbx_seq_one_letter_code
_entity_poly.pdbx_strand_id
1 'polypeptide(L)'
;MPRNRKTQSKRTYIEAYAADGEFYSQSLFLDTFQKWDGILVEPDPFYFDELKNKKRNATLINACLSTSNTTESISKYSRKKGRHWKPIAVVCHPLPKIFQFMNMNHVDVLFLDTHGTELLVLETIPFSEVTIKIIVVELFRNEVRHFDENHPIIKYLKQYDYSLFSGLTLPNRPKDGVFILNKEISVAKLKELTACRFFDIIFGEASKGKQCDSSLFSVYKKSFQILSEDYSDLPSELTNKFT
;
A
#
# COMPACT_ATOMS: atom_id res chain seq x y z
N MET A 1 -32.67 21.43 14.24
CA MET A 1 -32.77 20.04 13.72
C MET A 1 -31.39 19.41 13.75
N PRO A 2 -31.19 18.24 14.39
CA PRO A 2 -29.92 17.53 14.31
C PRO A 2 -29.78 16.95 12.89
N ARG A 3 -28.67 17.27 12.21
CA ARG A 3 -28.32 16.64 10.94
C ARG A 3 -28.10 15.15 11.18
N ASN A 4 -28.92 14.30 10.56
CA ASN A 4 -28.68 12.86 10.47
C ASN A 4 -27.29 12.63 9.87
N ARG A 5 -26.29 12.31 10.70
CA ARG A 5 -25.03 11.75 10.22
C ARG A 5 -25.36 10.34 9.72
N LYS A 6 -25.45 10.16 8.40
CA LYS A 6 -25.39 8.82 7.80
C LYS A 6 -24.19 8.11 8.44
N THR A 7 -24.39 6.94 9.02
CA THR A 7 -23.29 6.09 9.48
C THR A 7 -22.41 5.82 8.26
N GLN A 8 -21.25 6.47 8.22
CA GLN A 8 -20.29 6.30 7.15
C GLN A 8 -19.80 4.85 7.21
N SER A 9 -19.89 4.13 6.08
CA SER A 9 -19.33 2.79 5.99
C SER A 9 -17.84 2.84 6.35
N LYS A 10 -17.40 1.88 7.16
CA LYS A 10 -16.01 1.77 7.58
C LYS A 10 -15.12 1.60 6.33
N ARG A 11 -14.01 2.33 6.28
CA ARG A 11 -13.09 2.29 5.13
C ARG A 11 -12.28 0.99 5.16
N THR A 12 -11.86 0.52 4.00
CA THR A 12 -11.24 -0.80 3.80
C THR A 12 -9.91 -0.72 3.09
N TYR A 13 -8.97 -1.59 3.48
CA TYR A 13 -7.70 -1.74 2.76
C TYR A 13 -7.29 -3.19 2.60
N ILE A 14 -6.44 -3.44 1.60
CA ILE A 14 -5.74 -4.71 1.40
C ILE A 14 -4.26 -4.40 1.25
N GLU A 15 -3.41 -5.14 1.95
CA GLU A 15 -1.96 -5.11 1.77
C GLU A 15 -1.47 -6.51 1.38
N ALA A 16 -0.85 -6.60 0.21
CA ALA A 16 -0.16 -7.79 -0.26
C ALA A 16 1.29 -7.79 0.22
N TYR A 17 1.77 -8.96 0.64
CA TYR A 17 3.11 -9.19 1.20
C TYR A 17 3.37 -8.33 2.43
N ALA A 18 2.50 -8.48 3.44
CA ALA A 18 2.50 -7.69 4.65
C ALA A 18 3.71 -7.92 5.59
N ALA A 19 4.60 -8.86 5.28
CA ALA A 19 5.77 -9.23 6.08
C ALA A 19 5.39 -9.48 7.55
N ASP A 20 6.12 -8.89 8.50
CA ASP A 20 5.82 -9.02 9.93
C ASP A 20 4.61 -8.17 10.38
N GLY A 21 4.02 -7.37 9.49
CA GLY A 21 2.86 -6.52 9.76
C GLY A 21 3.14 -5.20 10.46
N GLU A 22 4.40 -4.86 10.76
CA GLU A 22 4.75 -3.57 11.37
C GLU A 22 5.92 -2.89 10.66
N PHE A 23 6.99 -3.63 10.43
CA PHE A 23 8.17 -3.13 9.75
C PHE A 23 7.92 -3.08 8.25
N TYR A 24 8.12 -1.92 7.64
CA TYR A 24 7.77 -1.63 6.24
C TYR A 24 6.29 -1.78 5.86
N SER A 25 5.41 -1.97 6.84
CA SER A 25 3.96 -2.04 6.63
C SER A 25 3.42 -0.71 6.11
N GLN A 26 2.87 -0.72 4.90
CA GLN A 26 2.29 0.46 4.27
C GLN A 26 0.90 0.78 4.83
N SER A 27 0.28 -0.20 5.51
CA SER A 27 -1.08 -0.07 6.05
C SER A 27 -1.16 0.12 7.57
N LEU A 28 -0.05 0.03 8.33
CA LEU A 28 -0.05 0.02 9.81
C LEU A 28 -0.87 1.15 10.42
N PHE A 29 -0.82 2.33 9.82
CA PHE A 29 -1.54 3.49 10.32
C PHE A 29 -3.07 3.37 10.16
N LEU A 30 -3.56 2.66 9.14
CA LEU A 30 -4.96 2.62 8.76
C LEU A 30 -5.83 1.88 9.78
N ASP A 31 -5.44 0.69 10.22
CA ASP A 31 -6.19 -0.04 11.26
C ASP A 31 -5.88 0.49 12.67
N THR A 32 -4.63 0.86 12.95
CA THR A 32 -4.20 1.30 14.29
C THR A 32 -4.83 2.63 14.70
N PHE A 33 -4.86 3.62 13.80
CA PHE A 33 -5.31 4.98 14.14
C PHE A 33 -6.62 5.38 13.47
N GLN A 34 -6.79 5.00 12.21
CA GLN A 34 -7.99 5.36 11.46
C GLN A 34 -9.12 4.35 11.64
N LYS A 35 -8.85 3.21 12.29
CA LYS A 35 -9.81 2.12 12.52
C LYS A 35 -10.43 1.67 11.19
N TRP A 36 -9.63 1.44 10.16
CA TRP A 36 -10.10 0.82 8.92
C TRP A 36 -10.22 -0.69 9.09
N ASP A 37 -11.03 -1.31 8.26
CA ASP A 37 -11.07 -2.77 8.13
C ASP A 37 -9.97 -3.22 7.16
N GLY A 38 -9.05 -4.04 7.66
CA GLY A 38 -7.87 -4.46 6.90
C GLY A 38 -7.90 -5.92 6.49
N ILE A 39 -7.24 -6.22 5.38
CA ILE A 39 -6.82 -7.57 4.98
C ILE A 39 -5.31 -7.54 4.74
N LEU A 40 -4.56 -8.38 5.44
CA LEU A 40 -3.12 -8.55 5.30
C LEU A 40 -2.85 -9.93 4.69
N VAL A 41 -2.25 -9.95 3.52
CA VAL A 41 -1.88 -11.18 2.80
C VAL A 41 -0.37 -11.35 2.92
N GLU A 42 0.10 -12.46 3.50
CA GLU A 42 1.53 -12.73 3.62
C GLU A 42 1.83 -14.19 3.24
N PRO A 43 2.59 -14.44 2.17
CA PRO A 43 2.87 -15.79 1.70
C PRO A 43 3.87 -16.58 2.55
N ASP A 44 4.90 -15.94 3.11
CA ASP A 44 5.91 -16.65 3.90
C ASP A 44 5.30 -17.08 5.25
N PRO A 45 5.21 -18.38 5.56
CA PRO A 45 4.65 -18.85 6.82
C PRO A 45 5.39 -18.34 8.06
N PHE A 46 6.69 -18.02 7.95
CA PHE A 46 7.45 -17.45 9.06
C PHE A 46 7.04 -16.00 9.34
N TYR A 47 7.02 -15.14 8.31
CA TYR A 47 6.53 -13.77 8.47
C TYR A 47 5.06 -13.76 8.85
N PHE A 48 4.25 -14.68 8.33
CA PHE A 48 2.86 -14.85 8.74
C PHE A 48 2.72 -15.22 10.23
N ASP A 49 3.62 -16.05 10.76
CA ASP A 49 3.67 -16.35 12.19
C ASP A 49 4.03 -15.12 13.03
N GLU A 50 4.98 -14.29 12.59
CA GLU A 50 5.31 -13.03 13.24
C GLU A 50 4.15 -12.02 13.17
N LEU A 51 3.53 -11.89 12.01
CA LEU A 51 2.36 -11.04 11.74
C LEU A 51 1.20 -11.37 12.69
N LYS A 52 0.90 -12.65 12.90
CA LYS A 52 -0.12 -13.08 13.87
C LYS A 52 0.19 -12.57 15.29
N ASN A 53 1.46 -12.55 15.68
CA ASN A 53 1.87 -12.11 17.01
C ASN A 53 1.74 -10.59 17.20
N LYS A 54 1.70 -9.79 16.12
CA LYS A 54 1.47 -8.34 16.20
C LYS A 54 0.05 -7.96 16.59
N LYS A 55 -0.92 -8.87 16.39
CA LYS A 55 -2.35 -8.64 16.71
C LYS A 55 -2.90 -7.38 16.02
N ARG A 56 -2.50 -7.15 14.76
CA ARG A 56 -3.11 -6.13 13.88
C ARG A 56 -4.63 -6.33 13.83
N ASN A 57 -5.39 -5.24 13.76
CA ASN A 57 -6.85 -5.32 13.67
C ASN A 57 -7.28 -5.51 12.21
N ALA A 58 -6.84 -6.63 11.64
CA ALA A 58 -7.02 -6.97 10.24
C ALA A 58 -7.25 -8.49 10.09
N THR A 59 -7.94 -8.88 9.02
CA THR A 59 -8.04 -10.27 8.60
C THR A 59 -6.70 -10.70 8.01
N LEU A 60 -6.18 -11.86 8.43
CA LEU A 60 -4.88 -12.36 7.99
C LEU A 60 -5.07 -13.54 7.02
N ILE A 61 -4.40 -13.52 5.87
CA ILE A 61 -4.44 -14.58 4.87
C ILE A 61 -3.00 -15.06 4.57
N ASN A 62 -2.72 -16.34 4.83
CA ASN A 62 -1.43 -16.94 4.48
C ASN A 62 -1.48 -17.54 3.07
N ALA A 63 -1.31 -16.70 2.07
CA ALA A 63 -1.27 -17.10 0.67
C ALA A 63 -0.43 -16.10 -0.14
N CYS A 64 0.03 -16.50 -1.32
CA CYS A 64 0.58 -15.57 -2.30
C CYS A 64 -0.50 -15.11 -3.30
N LEU A 65 -0.22 -14.03 -4.02
CA LEU A 65 -1.08 -13.59 -5.14
C LEU A 65 -0.50 -14.10 -6.45
N SER A 66 -1.36 -14.69 -7.28
CA SER A 66 -0.98 -15.22 -8.60
C SER A 66 -2.11 -15.02 -9.60
N THR A 67 -1.93 -15.37 -10.87
CA THR A 67 -2.98 -15.26 -11.89
C THR A 67 -4.05 -16.33 -11.78
N SER A 68 -3.77 -17.41 -11.04
CA SER A 68 -4.67 -18.56 -10.87
C SER A 68 -4.46 -19.24 -9.52
N ASN A 69 -5.31 -20.22 -9.19
CA ASN A 69 -5.11 -21.06 -8.02
C ASN A 69 -3.98 -22.05 -8.29
N THR A 70 -2.88 -21.92 -7.56
CA THR A 70 -1.70 -22.76 -7.77
C THR A 70 -0.92 -22.92 -6.46
N THR A 71 0.08 -23.80 -6.47
CA THR A 71 1.10 -23.89 -5.43
C THR A 71 2.43 -23.49 -6.06
N GLU A 72 3.02 -22.40 -5.57
CA GLU A 72 4.28 -21.87 -6.08
C GLU A 72 5.40 -22.10 -5.07
N SER A 73 6.60 -22.33 -5.59
CA SER A 73 7.81 -22.42 -4.77
C SER A 73 8.43 -21.03 -4.65
N ILE A 74 8.26 -20.39 -3.50
CA ILE A 74 8.89 -19.11 -3.22
C ILE A 74 10.33 -19.35 -2.73
N SER A 75 11.30 -18.90 -3.52
CA SER A 75 12.75 -19.05 -3.25
C SER A 75 13.34 -17.82 -2.56
N LYS A 76 12.72 -16.63 -2.72
CA LYS A 76 13.15 -15.37 -2.08
C LYS A 76 13.04 -15.37 -0.54
N TYR A 77 12.28 -16.30 0.02
CA TYR A 77 11.98 -16.44 1.46
C TYR A 77 12.58 -17.70 2.08
N SER A 78 13.53 -18.30 1.36
CA SER A 78 14.20 -19.51 1.82
C SER A 78 14.80 -19.33 3.21
N ARG A 79 14.85 -20.40 4.02
CA ARG A 79 15.53 -20.38 5.32
C ARG A 79 17.04 -20.57 5.16
N LYS A 80 17.84 -19.81 5.89
CA LYS A 80 19.24 -20.16 6.17
C LYS A 80 19.28 -21.23 7.26
N LYS A 81 19.18 -22.51 6.87
CA LYS A 81 19.59 -23.64 7.73
C LYS A 81 20.96 -24.12 7.22
N GLY A 82 22.05 -23.58 7.80
CA GLY A 82 23.41 -23.78 7.27
C GLY A 82 23.72 -22.87 6.07
N ARG A 83 24.36 -23.39 5.02
CA ARG A 83 24.76 -22.63 3.81
C ARG A 83 23.75 -22.68 2.63
N HIS A 84 22.56 -23.26 2.82
CA HIS A 84 21.63 -23.49 1.71
C HIS A 84 20.24 -22.95 1.99
N TRP A 85 19.68 -22.32 0.98
CA TRP A 85 18.34 -21.79 0.90
C TRP A 85 17.39 -22.89 0.42
N LYS A 86 16.37 -23.26 1.22
CA LYS A 86 15.31 -24.20 0.78
C LYS A 86 14.07 -23.42 0.32
N PRO A 87 13.60 -23.62 -0.92
CA PRO A 87 12.32 -23.08 -1.37
C PRO A 87 11.17 -23.57 -0.48
N ILE A 88 10.18 -22.71 -0.27
CA ILE A 88 8.95 -23.03 0.47
C ILE A 88 7.80 -23.08 -0.53
N ALA A 89 6.99 -24.14 -0.47
CA ALA A 89 5.77 -24.23 -1.27
C ALA A 89 4.65 -23.46 -0.58
N VAL A 90 4.02 -22.53 -1.31
CA VAL A 90 2.95 -21.67 -0.80
C VAL A 90 1.75 -21.73 -1.75
N VAL A 91 0.55 -21.75 -1.18
CA VAL A 91 -0.69 -21.69 -1.95
C VAL A 91 -0.92 -20.25 -2.41
N CYS A 92 -1.27 -20.08 -3.67
CA CYS A 92 -1.50 -18.79 -4.27
C CYS A 92 -2.89 -18.70 -4.87
N HIS A 93 -3.47 -17.51 -4.79
CA HIS A 93 -4.81 -17.22 -5.28
C HIS A 93 -4.81 -15.93 -6.09
N PRO A 94 -5.67 -15.83 -7.12
CA PRO A 94 -5.92 -14.55 -7.76
C PRO A 94 -6.63 -13.62 -6.80
N LEU A 95 -6.27 -12.33 -6.81
CA LEU A 95 -6.86 -11.31 -5.95
C LEU A 95 -8.42 -11.30 -5.96
N PRO A 96 -9.10 -11.57 -7.09
CA PRO A 96 -10.55 -11.79 -7.11
C PRO A 96 -11.08 -12.84 -6.13
N LYS A 97 -10.31 -13.86 -5.77
CA LYS A 97 -10.72 -14.84 -4.76
C LYS A 97 -10.79 -14.24 -3.37
N ILE A 98 -9.92 -13.26 -3.07
CA ILE A 98 -9.98 -12.52 -1.81
C ILE A 98 -11.23 -11.64 -1.80
N PHE A 99 -11.53 -10.94 -2.88
CA PHE A 99 -12.78 -10.16 -3.00
C PHE A 99 -14.02 -11.03 -2.79
N GLN A 100 -14.05 -12.21 -3.43
CA GLN A 100 -15.14 -13.18 -3.26
C GLN A 100 -15.25 -13.70 -1.83
N PHE A 101 -14.13 -14.12 -1.23
CA PHE A 101 -14.10 -14.66 0.13
C PHE A 101 -14.56 -13.64 1.17
N MET A 102 -14.18 -12.38 0.98
CA MET A 102 -14.55 -11.29 1.88
C MET A 102 -15.94 -10.69 1.56
N ASN A 103 -16.59 -11.16 0.49
CA ASN A 103 -17.84 -10.58 -0.04
C ASN A 103 -17.72 -9.06 -0.27
N MET A 104 -16.62 -8.65 -0.90
CA MET A 104 -16.27 -7.24 -1.12
C MET A 104 -16.25 -6.91 -2.61
N ASN A 105 -16.84 -5.77 -2.96
CA ASN A 105 -16.77 -5.17 -4.29
C ASN A 105 -16.20 -3.74 -4.24
N HIS A 106 -15.72 -3.31 -3.07
CA HIS A 106 -15.16 -1.99 -2.83
C HIS A 106 -13.94 -2.09 -1.93
N VAL A 107 -12.86 -1.42 -2.30
CA VAL A 107 -11.63 -1.27 -1.51
C VAL A 107 -11.20 0.19 -1.58
N ASP A 108 -10.93 0.82 -0.43
CA ASP A 108 -10.46 2.21 -0.44
C ASP A 108 -8.98 2.30 -0.82
N VAL A 109 -8.13 1.40 -0.32
CA VAL A 109 -6.71 1.35 -0.68
C VAL A 109 -6.22 -0.09 -0.87
N LEU A 110 -5.58 -0.36 -2.01
CA LEU A 110 -4.82 -1.59 -2.26
C LEU A 110 -3.33 -1.27 -2.26
N PHE A 111 -2.55 -1.91 -1.40
CA PHE A 111 -1.09 -1.93 -1.45
C PHE A 111 -0.64 -3.23 -2.10
N LEU A 112 0.04 -3.13 -3.23
CA LEU A 112 0.47 -4.23 -4.06
C LEU A 112 2.00 -4.21 -4.24
N ASP A 113 2.67 -4.99 -3.41
CA ASP A 113 4.10 -5.24 -3.49
C ASP A 113 4.30 -6.75 -3.60
N THR A 114 4.38 -7.27 -4.81
CA THR A 114 4.52 -8.72 -5.07
C THR A 114 5.93 -9.06 -5.58
N HIS A 115 6.85 -8.10 -5.48
CA HIS A 115 8.23 -8.20 -5.91
C HIS A 115 8.43 -8.66 -7.37
N GLY A 116 7.62 -8.10 -8.29
CA GLY A 116 7.79 -8.21 -9.75
C GLY A 116 6.63 -8.85 -10.50
N THR A 117 5.54 -9.26 -9.83
CA THR A 117 4.34 -9.82 -10.47
C THR A 117 3.14 -8.87 -10.42
N GLU A 118 3.35 -7.59 -10.13
CA GLU A 118 2.29 -6.63 -9.83
C GLU A 118 1.33 -6.49 -11.00
N LEU A 119 1.85 -6.36 -12.23
CA LEU A 119 1.03 -6.27 -13.44
C LEU A 119 0.15 -7.50 -13.62
N LEU A 120 0.69 -8.70 -13.40
CA LEU A 120 -0.04 -9.95 -13.54
C LEU A 120 -1.19 -10.04 -12.53
N VAL A 121 -0.96 -9.57 -11.29
CA VAL A 121 -2.03 -9.50 -10.28
C VAL A 121 -3.08 -8.46 -10.67
N LEU A 122 -2.68 -7.28 -11.13
CA LEU A 122 -3.59 -6.23 -11.60
C LEU A 122 -4.47 -6.69 -12.77
N GLU A 123 -3.92 -7.51 -13.68
CA GLU A 123 -4.64 -8.11 -14.80
C GLU A 123 -5.76 -9.07 -14.37
N THR A 124 -5.71 -9.59 -13.14
CA THR A 124 -6.80 -10.43 -12.61
C THR A 124 -8.00 -9.64 -12.11
N ILE A 125 -7.87 -8.33 -11.85
CA ILE A 125 -8.90 -7.56 -11.15
C ILE A 125 -10.09 -7.29 -12.09
N PRO A 126 -11.33 -7.68 -11.72
CA PRO A 126 -12.52 -7.36 -12.49
C PRO A 126 -12.97 -5.93 -12.19
N PHE A 127 -12.31 -4.93 -12.79
CA PHE A 127 -12.59 -3.50 -12.54
C PHE A 127 -14.03 -3.07 -12.89
N SER A 128 -14.78 -3.87 -13.65
CA SER A 128 -16.21 -3.68 -13.89
C SER A 128 -17.09 -4.02 -12.68
N GLU A 129 -16.61 -4.86 -11.77
CA GLU A 129 -17.35 -5.39 -10.63
C GLU A 129 -16.80 -4.88 -9.30
N VAL A 130 -15.49 -4.59 -9.24
CA VAL A 130 -14.79 -4.16 -8.03
C VAL A 130 -14.24 -2.75 -8.21
N THR A 131 -14.60 -1.85 -7.30
CA THR A 131 -14.01 -0.50 -7.25
C THR A 131 -12.86 -0.47 -6.26
N ILE A 132 -11.69 -0.01 -6.71
CA ILE A 132 -10.54 0.26 -5.84
C ILE A 132 -10.20 1.75 -5.97
N LYS A 133 -10.30 2.55 -4.91
CA LYS A 133 -10.09 4.01 -5.08
C LYS A 133 -8.63 4.37 -5.31
N ILE A 134 -7.74 3.75 -4.54
CA ILE A 134 -6.31 4.02 -4.55
C ILE A 134 -5.57 2.69 -4.68
N ILE A 135 -4.64 2.63 -5.63
CA ILE A 135 -3.73 1.50 -5.81
C ILE A 135 -2.32 2.03 -5.60
N VAL A 136 -1.65 1.52 -4.59
CA VAL A 136 -0.22 1.72 -4.36
C VAL A 136 0.47 0.47 -4.85
N VAL A 137 1.41 0.60 -5.77
CA VAL A 137 2.03 -0.55 -6.43
C VAL A 137 3.53 -0.37 -6.61
N GLU A 138 4.32 -1.39 -6.33
CA GLU A 138 5.77 -1.39 -6.62
C GLU A 138 5.98 -1.30 -8.15
N LEU A 139 6.70 -0.29 -8.63
CA LEU A 139 7.00 -0.02 -10.04
C LEU A 139 8.44 -0.42 -10.40
N PHE A 140 9.01 -1.41 -9.71
CA PHE A 140 10.42 -1.78 -9.74
C PHE A 140 11.06 -1.77 -11.15
N ARG A 141 11.95 -0.79 -11.40
CA ARG A 141 13.00 -0.87 -12.43
C ARG A 141 14.26 -0.20 -11.90
N ASN A 142 15.37 -0.95 -11.92
CA ASN A 142 16.69 -0.56 -11.44
C ASN A 142 17.32 0.69 -12.11
N GLU A 143 16.63 1.39 -13.02
CA GLU A 143 17.26 2.41 -13.88
C GLU A 143 16.38 3.63 -14.21
N VAL A 144 15.26 3.87 -13.51
CA VAL A 144 14.42 5.04 -13.83
C VAL A 144 14.34 6.01 -12.66
N ARG A 145 14.94 7.19 -12.85
CA ARG A 145 14.94 8.31 -11.89
C ARG A 145 13.61 9.09 -11.88
N HIS A 146 12.74 8.84 -12.86
CA HIS A 146 11.44 9.47 -13.05
C HIS A 146 10.41 8.42 -13.46
N PHE A 147 9.12 8.66 -13.24
CA PHE A 147 8.09 7.78 -13.78
C PHE A 147 8.03 7.89 -15.29
N ASP A 148 8.32 6.77 -15.97
CA ASP A 148 8.12 6.65 -17.41
C ASP A 148 6.64 6.37 -17.68
N GLU A 149 5.94 7.27 -18.37
CA GLU A 149 4.55 7.04 -18.79
C GLU A 149 4.40 5.77 -19.64
N ASN A 150 5.51 5.26 -20.20
CA ASN A 150 5.51 4.00 -20.90
C ASN A 150 5.55 2.74 -20.03
N HIS A 151 5.64 2.89 -18.70
CA HIS A 151 5.64 1.75 -17.79
C HIS A 151 4.38 0.88 -18.00
N PRO A 152 4.51 -0.45 -18.12
CA PRO A 152 3.38 -1.34 -18.40
C PRO A 152 2.21 -1.16 -17.42
N ILE A 153 2.49 -1.05 -16.12
CA ILE A 153 1.47 -0.83 -15.08
C ILE A 153 0.78 0.53 -15.24
N ILE A 154 1.53 1.59 -15.57
CA ILE A 154 0.94 2.93 -15.79
C ILE A 154 0.00 2.89 -16.99
N LYS A 155 0.43 2.29 -18.12
CA LYS A 155 -0.41 2.13 -19.31
C LYS A 155 -1.66 1.31 -19.02
N TYR A 156 -1.51 0.21 -18.28
CA TYR A 156 -2.61 -0.69 -17.94
C TYR A 156 -3.66 0.02 -17.08
N LEU A 157 -3.26 0.63 -15.96
CA LEU A 157 -4.19 1.28 -15.04
C LEU A 157 -4.88 2.51 -15.66
N LYS A 158 -4.22 3.22 -16.59
CA LYS A 158 -4.83 4.32 -17.34
C LYS A 158 -6.05 3.89 -18.16
N GLN A 159 -6.09 2.64 -18.64
CA GLN A 159 -7.25 2.10 -19.37
C GLN A 159 -8.49 1.96 -18.47
N TYR A 160 -8.29 1.86 -17.15
CA TYR A 160 -9.34 1.73 -16.14
C TYR A 160 -9.57 3.03 -15.36
N ASP A 161 -9.26 4.19 -15.98
CA ASP A 161 -9.52 5.52 -15.43
C ASP A 161 -8.72 5.87 -14.15
N TYR A 162 -7.54 5.26 -13.98
CA TYR A 162 -6.60 5.65 -12.94
C TYR A 162 -5.57 6.64 -13.46
N SER A 163 -5.24 7.64 -12.64
CA SER A 163 -4.10 8.54 -12.85
C SER A 163 -2.99 8.28 -11.84
N LEU A 164 -1.75 8.26 -12.31
CA LEU A 164 -0.58 8.29 -11.43
C LEU A 164 -0.50 9.66 -10.75
N PHE A 165 -0.49 9.66 -9.42
CA PHE A 165 -0.43 10.84 -8.58
C PHE A 165 1.00 11.22 -8.22
N SER A 166 1.75 10.28 -7.64
CA SER A 166 3.12 10.48 -7.15
C SER A 166 3.79 9.12 -6.93
N GLY A 167 5.10 9.17 -6.70
CA GLY A 167 5.84 8.09 -6.06
C GLY A 167 5.86 8.24 -4.56
N LEU A 168 5.76 7.14 -3.81
CA LEU A 168 5.82 7.20 -2.34
C LEU A 168 7.23 7.14 -1.77
N THR A 169 8.21 6.89 -2.61
CA THR A 169 9.61 6.69 -2.24
C THR A 169 10.47 7.84 -2.77
N LEU A 170 11.58 8.09 -2.07
CA LEU A 170 12.50 9.24 -2.14
C LEU A 170 12.48 10.06 -3.46
N PRO A 171 12.64 11.39 -3.41
CA PRO A 171 12.58 12.31 -4.57
C PRO A 171 13.39 11.87 -5.81
N ASN A 172 14.41 11.03 -5.61
CA ASN A 172 15.36 10.60 -6.64
C ASN A 172 15.27 9.09 -7.00
N ARG A 173 14.43 8.29 -6.34
CA ARG A 173 14.21 6.85 -6.62
C ARG A 173 12.82 6.39 -6.16
N PRO A 174 11.75 6.75 -6.87
CA PRO A 174 10.43 6.22 -6.55
C PRO A 174 10.39 4.72 -6.87
N LYS A 175 10.15 3.91 -5.84
CA LYS A 175 9.87 2.48 -5.92
C LYS A 175 8.39 2.20 -6.09
N ASP A 176 7.51 2.99 -5.47
CA ASP A 176 6.07 2.72 -5.45
C ASP A 176 5.30 3.83 -6.17
N GLY A 177 4.42 3.47 -7.09
CA GLY A 177 3.50 4.39 -7.75
C GLY A 177 2.14 4.42 -7.06
N VAL A 178 1.60 5.62 -6.86
CA VAL A 178 0.24 5.83 -6.35
C VAL A 178 -0.70 6.15 -7.50
N PHE A 179 -1.70 5.31 -7.68
CA PHE A 179 -2.74 5.48 -8.68
C PHE A 179 -4.06 5.81 -8.01
N ILE A 180 -4.73 6.84 -8.51
CA ILE A 180 -6.03 7.31 -7.98
C ILE A 180 -7.06 7.21 -9.09
N LEU A 181 -8.21 6.62 -8.76
CA LEU A 181 -9.35 6.51 -9.66
C LEU A 181 -9.97 7.90 -9.89
N ASN A 182 -10.05 8.36 -11.15
CA ASN A 182 -10.34 9.76 -11.46
C ASN A 182 -11.72 10.24 -10.98
N LYS A 183 -12.72 9.35 -10.91
CA LYS A 183 -14.06 9.69 -10.37
C LYS A 183 -14.04 10.06 -8.88
N GLU A 184 -12.99 9.67 -8.13
CA GLU A 184 -12.87 9.95 -6.70
C GLU A 184 -12.23 11.32 -6.44
N ILE A 185 -11.24 11.71 -7.26
CA ILE A 185 -10.54 12.99 -7.13
C ILE A 185 -10.14 13.48 -8.54
N SER A 186 -10.56 14.70 -8.89
CA SER A 186 -10.23 15.26 -10.19
C SER A 186 -8.72 15.47 -10.36
N VAL A 187 -8.20 15.14 -11.55
CA VAL A 187 -6.77 15.28 -11.89
C VAL A 187 -6.25 16.71 -11.71
N ALA A 188 -7.09 17.72 -11.94
CA ALA A 188 -6.75 19.12 -11.66
C ALA A 188 -6.49 19.35 -10.17
N LYS A 189 -7.33 18.78 -9.31
CA LYS A 189 -7.18 18.84 -7.86
C LYS A 189 -5.95 18.06 -7.39
N LEU A 190 -5.59 16.97 -8.06
CA LEU A 190 -4.38 16.18 -7.77
C LEU A 190 -3.08 16.98 -8.01
N LYS A 191 -2.99 17.74 -9.11
CA LYS A 191 -1.78 18.55 -9.43
C LYS A 191 -1.50 19.66 -8.43
N GLU A 192 -2.47 20.02 -7.59
CA GLU A 192 -2.34 21.04 -6.53
C GLU A 192 -1.95 20.44 -5.17
N LEU A 193 -1.75 19.12 -5.07
CA LEU A 193 -1.49 18.43 -3.82
C LEU A 193 0.01 18.20 -3.63
N THR A 194 0.57 18.73 -2.53
CA THR A 194 1.94 18.44 -2.09
C THR A 194 2.00 17.04 -1.46
N ALA A 195 3.21 16.49 -1.24
CA ALA A 195 3.39 15.18 -0.59
C ALA A 195 2.65 15.06 0.76
N CYS A 196 2.55 16.14 1.55
CA CYS A 196 1.76 16.18 2.78
C CYS A 196 0.25 15.98 2.54
N ARG A 197 -0.28 16.37 1.38
CA ARG A 197 -1.69 16.22 1.03
C ARG A 197 -2.05 14.83 0.47
N PHE A 198 -1.08 14.01 0.07
CA PHE A 198 -1.33 12.57 -0.17
C PHE A 198 -1.89 11.89 1.09
N PHE A 199 -1.35 12.29 2.24
CA PHE A 199 -1.84 11.84 3.53
C PHE A 199 -3.28 12.37 3.78
N ASP A 200 -3.60 13.60 3.38
CA ASP A 200 -4.98 14.09 3.47
C ASP A 200 -5.96 13.27 2.59
N ILE A 201 -5.49 12.79 1.43
CA ILE A 201 -6.27 11.95 0.51
C ILE A 201 -6.58 10.59 1.13
N ILE A 202 -5.56 9.87 1.61
CA ILE A 202 -5.75 8.55 2.22
C ILE A 202 -6.44 8.70 3.58
N PHE A 203 -6.00 9.62 4.43
CA PHE A 203 -6.33 9.64 5.86
C PHE A 203 -7.46 10.61 6.25
N GLY A 204 -7.99 11.44 5.33
CA GLY A 204 -9.17 12.30 5.56
C GLY A 204 -8.95 13.45 6.57
N GLU A 205 -10.04 14.03 7.09
CA GLU A 205 -10.04 15.27 7.91
C GLU A 205 -9.18 15.27 9.19
N ALA A 206 -8.54 14.14 9.54
CA ALA A 206 -7.61 14.03 10.67
C ALA A 206 -6.40 14.97 10.57
N SER A 207 -6.10 15.48 9.38
CA SER A 207 -4.97 16.37 9.09
C SER A 207 -5.33 17.84 8.86
N LYS A 208 -6.62 18.21 8.89
CA LYS A 208 -7.03 19.62 8.73
C LYS A 208 -6.46 20.47 9.88
N GLY A 209 -5.33 21.13 9.64
CA GLY A 209 -4.72 22.11 10.54
C GLY A 209 -3.81 21.55 11.64
N LYS A 210 -3.55 20.23 11.67
CA LYS A 210 -2.55 19.66 12.58
C LYS A 210 -1.25 19.46 11.82
N GLN A 211 -0.27 20.31 12.12
CA GLN A 211 1.14 20.03 11.88
C GLN A 211 1.40 18.57 12.31
N CYS A 212 2.03 17.74 11.46
CA CYS A 212 2.23 16.30 11.69
C CYS A 212 2.52 16.00 13.17
N ASP A 213 1.54 15.38 13.84
CA ASP A 213 1.59 15.05 15.27
C ASP A 213 2.80 14.14 15.55
N SER A 214 3.50 14.33 16.67
CA SER A 214 4.68 13.55 17.05
C SER A 214 4.39 12.05 17.19
N SER A 215 3.14 11.70 17.51
CA SER A 215 2.66 10.31 17.54
C SER A 215 2.59 9.67 16.15
N LEU A 216 2.08 10.40 15.15
CA LEU A 216 2.12 10.00 13.74
C LEU A 216 3.55 9.74 13.28
N PHE A 217 4.47 10.65 13.62
CA PHE A 217 5.88 10.56 13.26
C PHE A 217 6.58 9.29 13.79
N SER A 218 6.20 8.83 14.99
CA SER A 218 6.77 7.61 15.59
C SER A 218 6.39 6.32 14.86
N VAL A 219 5.16 6.25 14.35
CA VAL A 219 4.64 5.12 13.57
C VAL A 219 5.20 5.17 12.16
N TYR A 220 5.34 6.38 11.60
CA TYR A 220 6.05 6.59 10.35
C TYR A 220 7.50 6.14 10.43
N LYS A 221 8.22 6.43 11.51
CA LYS A 221 9.60 5.95 11.70
C LYS A 221 9.72 4.42 11.75
N LYS A 222 8.66 3.73 12.19
CA LYS A 222 8.59 2.26 12.22
C LYS A 222 8.16 1.65 10.86
N SER A 223 7.24 2.31 10.17
CA SER A 223 6.64 1.85 8.90
C SER A 223 7.46 2.23 7.68
N PHE A 224 8.18 3.35 7.73
CA PHE A 224 9.07 3.86 6.72
C PHE A 224 10.31 4.35 7.44
N GLN A 225 11.40 3.58 7.43
CA GLN A 225 12.71 4.21 7.60
C GLN A 225 12.82 5.26 6.49
N ILE A 226 12.49 6.53 6.80
CA ILE A 226 13.03 7.66 6.06
C ILE A 226 14.53 7.44 6.20
N LEU A 227 15.12 6.94 5.13
CA LEU A 227 16.56 6.78 5.02
C LEU A 227 17.14 8.15 5.35
N SER A 228 17.79 8.18 6.50
CA SER A 228 18.81 9.16 6.82
C SER A 228 19.73 9.27 5.60
N GLU A 229 19.67 10.39 4.92
CA GLU A 229 20.83 11.12 4.45
C GLU A 229 20.37 12.54 4.11
N ASP A 230 20.88 13.46 4.93
CA ASP A 230 20.77 14.92 4.86
C ASP A 230 19.44 15.63 5.16
N TYR A 231 19.30 16.02 6.43
CA TYR A 231 18.40 17.06 6.93
C TYR A 231 18.79 18.49 6.48
N SER A 232 19.84 18.64 5.66
CA SER A 232 20.41 19.94 5.27
C SER A 232 19.60 20.67 4.19
N ASP A 233 18.71 19.97 3.46
CA ASP A 233 17.94 20.55 2.35
C ASP A 233 16.46 20.88 2.68
N LEU A 234 16.05 20.79 3.96
CA LEU A 234 14.76 21.31 4.38
C LEU A 234 14.80 22.85 4.43
N PRO A 235 13.84 23.57 3.81
CA PRO A 235 13.74 25.01 3.95
C PRO A 235 13.77 25.40 5.43
N SER A 236 14.62 26.36 5.79
CA SER A 236 14.92 26.79 7.18
C SER A 236 13.70 27.24 7.99
N GLU A 237 12.55 27.41 7.35
CA GLU A 237 11.27 27.72 7.99
C GLU A 237 10.62 26.50 8.68
N LEU A 238 11.00 25.26 8.33
CA LEU A 238 10.46 24.03 8.91
C LEU A 238 11.29 23.50 10.11
N THR A 239 12.57 23.85 10.19
CA THR A 239 13.46 23.42 11.29
C THR A 239 13.21 24.17 12.60
N ASN A 240 12.77 25.43 12.55
CA ASN A 240 12.61 26.28 13.73
C ASN A 240 11.29 26.10 14.52
N LYS A 241 10.48 25.09 14.20
CA LYS A 241 9.22 24.79 14.93
C LYS A 241 9.25 23.52 15.78
N PHE A 242 10.40 22.85 15.90
CA PHE A 242 10.51 21.55 16.58
C PHE A 242 11.68 21.44 17.58
N THR A 243 12.17 22.56 18.10
CA THR A 243 12.87 22.64 19.39
C THR A 243 11.95 23.20 20.45
#